data_AF-A0A0F9HL23-F1
#
_entry.id   AF-A0A0F9HL23-F1
#
_cell.length_a   1.000
_cell.length_b   1.000
_cell.length_c   1.000
_cell.angle_alpha   90.00
_cell.angle_beta   90.00
_cell.angle_gamma   90.00
#
_symmetry.space_group_name_H-M   'P 1'
#
loop_
_entity.id
_entity.type
_entity.pdbx_description
1 polymer ?
#
loop_
_entity_poly.entity_id
_entity_poly.type
_entity_poly.pdbx_seq_one_letter_code
_entity_poly.pdbx_strand_id
1 'polypeptide(L)'
;MYIYIKVNKENDQEVLDRVTFQTFGCAAAIATSSMVTELAEGKTLDEALEITRGDVANSLDGLPPVKMHCSNLAADGLHLAIKKYREKKLQK
;
A
#
# COMPACT_ATOMS: atom_id res chain seq x y z
N MET A 1 3.42 -8.88 7.34
CA MET A 1 3.74 -8.16 6.09
C MET A 1 4.23 -6.78 6.47
N TYR A 2 5.32 -6.32 5.86
CA TYR A 2 5.85 -4.97 6.04
C TYR A 2 5.77 -4.23 4.72
N ILE A 3 5.24 -3.01 4.74
CA ILE A 3 5.32 -2.05 3.64
C ILE A 3 6.30 -0.97 4.07
N TYR A 4 7.23 -0.64 3.19
CA TYR A 4 8.20 0.42 3.35
C TYR A 4 7.89 1.49 2.30
N ILE A 5 7.86 2.74 2.74
CA ILE A 5 7.61 3.88 1.87
C ILE A 5 8.78 4.85 1.91
N LYS A 6 9.15 5.38 0.75
CA LYS A 6 10.01 6.54 0.61
C LYS A 6 9.14 7.68 0.09
N VAL A 7 9.17 8.81 0.81
CA VAL A 7 8.35 9.99 0.50
C VAL A 7 9.27 11.11 0.04
N ASN A 8 8.97 11.69 -1.13
CA ASN A 8 9.63 12.89 -1.65
C ASN A 8 8.63 14.05 -1.70
N LYS A 9 9.15 15.25 -2.01
CA LYS A 9 8.32 16.42 -2.32
C LYS A 9 8.38 16.72 -3.81
N GLU A 10 7.22 16.79 -4.43
CA GLU A 10 7.03 17.23 -5.82
C GLU A 10 5.98 18.35 -5.82
N ASN A 11 6.31 19.51 -6.40
CA ASN A 11 5.42 20.68 -6.42
C ASN A 11 4.80 21.01 -5.05
N ASP A 12 5.62 20.99 -3.99
CA ASP A 12 5.22 21.19 -2.58
C ASP A 12 4.27 20.14 -1.99
N GLN A 13 3.97 19.05 -2.71
CA GLN A 13 3.16 17.93 -2.24
C GLN A 13 4.02 16.72 -1.88
N GLU A 14 3.61 15.97 -0.85
CA GLU A 14 4.28 14.74 -0.43
C GLU A 14 3.79 13.55 -1.26
N VAL A 15 4.70 12.93 -2.00
CA VAL A 15 4.44 11.84 -2.94
C VAL A 15 5.21 10.57 -2.56
N LEU A 16 4.62 9.41 -2.83
CA LEU A 16 5.24 8.10 -2.65
C LEU A 16 6.23 7.81 -3.78
N ASP A 17 7.48 8.26 -3.63
CA ASP A 17 8.58 8.01 -4.57
C ASP A 17 8.88 6.53 -4.78
N ARG A 18 8.79 5.74 -3.70
CA ARG A 18 8.99 4.29 -3.77
C ARG A 18 8.22 3.57 -2.68
N VAL A 19 7.59 2.46 -3.04
CA VAL A 19 6.86 1.57 -2.14
C VAL A 19 7.41 0.16 -2.33
N THR A 20 7.97 -0.41 -1.27
CA THR A 20 8.48 -1.80 -1.30
C THR A 20 7.83 -2.63 -0.21
N PHE A 21 7.85 -3.95 -0.37
CA PHE A 21 7.23 -4.84 0.59
C PHE A 21 8.13 -6.00 0.98
N GLN A 22 7.90 -6.53 2.17
CA GLN A 22 8.38 -7.83 2.60
C GLN A 22 7.19 -8.62 3.17
N THR A 23 6.90 -9.76 2.56
CA THR A 23 5.75 -10.60 2.94
C THR A 23 6.14 -12.07 2.99
N PHE A 24 5.46 -12.80 3.87
CA PHE A 24 5.53 -14.25 3.94
C PHE A 24 4.09 -14.76 3.93
N GLY A 25 3.76 -15.63 2.98
CA GLY A 25 2.40 -16.10 2.80
C GLY A 25 2.21 -16.86 1.49
N CYS A 26 0.96 -17.19 1.19
CA CYS A 26 0.59 -17.85 -0.06
C CYS A 26 0.73 -16.92 -1.28
N ALA A 27 0.64 -17.48 -2.49
CA ALA A 27 0.76 -16.73 -3.74
C ALA A 27 -0.18 -15.51 -3.81
N ALA A 28 -1.41 -15.62 -3.29
CA ALA A 28 -2.34 -14.50 -3.22
C ALA A 28 -1.82 -13.35 -2.34
N ALA A 29 -1.16 -13.65 -1.22
CA ALA A 29 -0.58 -12.62 -0.36
C ALA A 29 0.62 -11.94 -1.02
N ILE A 30 1.43 -12.67 -1.80
CA ILE A 30 2.53 -12.10 -2.58
C ILE A 30 1.99 -11.20 -3.69
N ALA A 31 0.98 -11.68 -4.44
CA ALA A 31 0.35 -10.93 -5.52
C ALA A 31 -0.30 -9.64 -5.03
N THR A 32 -1.07 -9.68 -3.94
CA THR A 32 -1.72 -8.47 -3.38
C THR A 32 -0.69 -7.50 -2.80
N SER A 33 0.37 -7.99 -2.16
CA SER A 33 1.47 -7.15 -1.66
C SER A 33 2.23 -6.48 -2.81
N SER A 34 2.42 -7.15 -3.94
CA SER A 34 3.03 -6.56 -5.13
C SER A 34 2.10 -5.54 -5.78
N MET A 35 0.82 -5.85 -5.92
CA MET A 35 -0.13 -4.95 -6.60
C MET A 35 -0.35 -3.65 -5.81
N VAL A 36 -0.40 -3.71 -4.47
CA VAL A 36 -0.58 -2.49 -3.68
C VAL A 36 0.61 -1.53 -3.81
N THR A 37 1.83 -2.02 -4.08
CA THR A 37 2.98 -1.12 -4.30
C THR A 37 2.86 -0.41 -5.63
N GLU A 38 2.54 -1.13 -6.70
CA GLU A 38 2.32 -0.58 -8.04
C GLU A 38 1.19 0.47 -8.06
N LEU A 39 0.09 0.20 -7.33
CA LEU A 39 -1.03 1.14 -7.24
C LEU A 39 -0.68 2.42 -6.47
N ALA A 40 0.28 2.36 -5.55
CA ALA A 40 0.58 3.45 -4.63
C ALA A 40 1.78 4.32 -5.07
N GLU A 41 2.76 3.76 -5.78
CA GLU A 41 3.91 4.53 -6.26
C GLU A 41 3.49 5.71 -7.16
N GLY A 42 4.09 6.87 -6.93
CA GLY A 42 3.79 8.12 -7.62
C GLY A 42 2.55 8.87 -7.12
N LYS A 43 1.72 8.29 -6.25
CA LYS A 43 0.57 8.98 -5.66
C LYS A 43 0.96 9.88 -4.50
N THR A 44 0.16 10.90 -4.25
CA THR A 44 0.21 11.64 -2.98
C THR A 44 -0.19 10.74 -1.81
N LEU A 45 0.20 11.13 -0.59
CA LEU A 45 -0.17 10.38 0.61
C LEU A 45 -1.69 10.24 0.80
N ASP A 46 -2.46 11.25 0.40
CA ASP A 46 -3.93 11.21 0.52
C ASP A 46 -4.56 10.33 -0.56
N GLU A 47 -4.12 10.43 -1.82
CA GLU A 47 -4.58 9.52 -2.88
C GLU A 47 -4.25 8.05 -2.57
N ALA A 48 -3.10 7.79 -1.95
CA ALA A 48 -2.71 6.45 -1.57
C ALA A 48 -3.53 5.88 -0.40
N LEU A 49 -4.15 6.74 0.44
CA LEU A 49 -5.08 6.32 1.50
C LEU A 49 -6.47 5.95 0.98
N GLU A 50 -6.81 6.39 -0.24
CA GLU A 50 -8.05 6.01 -0.91
C GLU A 50 -7.96 4.62 -1.56
N ILE A 51 -6.76 4.01 -1.62
CA ILE A 51 -6.59 2.66 -2.18
C ILE A 51 -7.30 1.64 -1.29
N THR A 52 -8.38 1.08 -1.80
CA THR A 52 -9.16 0.10 -1.07
C THR A 52 -8.71 -1.33 -1.38
N ARG A 53 -9.19 -2.23 -0.52
CA ARG A 53 -9.04 -3.68 -0.66
C ARG A 53 -9.70 -4.19 -1.94
N GLY A 54 -10.77 -3.52 -2.37
CA GLY A 54 -11.47 -3.78 -3.62
C GLY A 54 -10.60 -3.41 -4.80
N ASP A 55 -9.94 -2.25 -4.76
CA ASP A 55 -9.05 -1.80 -5.84
C ASP A 55 -7.87 -2.79 -6.03
N VAL A 56 -7.25 -3.23 -4.93
CA VAL A 56 -6.17 -4.24 -5.00
C VAL A 56 -6.65 -5.56 -5.60
N ALA A 57 -7.84 -6.04 -5.20
CA ALA A 57 -8.38 -7.29 -5.73
C ALA A 57 -8.82 -7.15 -7.20
N ASN A 58 -9.46 -6.04 -7.56
CA ASN A 58 -9.95 -5.78 -8.91
C ASN A 58 -8.80 -5.60 -9.91
N SER A 59 -7.69 -4.99 -9.49
CA SER A 59 -6.47 -4.89 -10.31
C SER A 59 -5.79 -6.24 -10.57
N LEU A 60 -6.20 -7.30 -9.86
CA LEU A 60 -5.77 -8.68 -10.08
C LEU A 60 -6.84 -9.52 -10.80
N ASP A 61 -7.80 -8.88 -11.47
CA ASP A 61 -8.99 -9.52 -12.08
C ASP A 61 -9.86 -10.29 -11.08
N GLY A 62 -9.79 -9.89 -9.81
CA GLY A 62 -10.49 -10.50 -8.70
C GLY A 62 -9.69 -11.59 -7.98
N LEU A 63 -10.22 -12.04 -6.85
CA LEU A 63 -9.68 -13.16 -6.08
C LEU A 63 -10.81 -14.12 -5.72
N PRO A 64 -10.54 -15.44 -5.61
CA PRO A 64 -11.51 -16.38 -5.06
C PRO A 64 -12.01 -15.89 -3.69
N PRO A 65 -13.31 -16.05 -3.34
CA PRO A 65 -13.88 -15.47 -2.11
C PRO A 65 -13.09 -15.79 -0.84
N VAL A 66 -12.57 -17.01 -0.71
CA VAL A 66 -11.77 -17.45 0.45
C VAL A 66 -10.42 -16.71 0.58
N LYS A 67 -9.91 -16.09 -0.50
CA LYS A 67 -8.63 -15.37 -0.55
C LYS A 67 -8.77 -13.85 -0.56
N MET A 68 -9.99 -13.31 -0.53
CA MET A 68 -10.22 -11.86 -0.45
C MET A 68 -9.55 -11.23 0.79
N HIS A 69 -9.40 -11.98 1.89
CA HIS A 69 -8.69 -11.48 3.08
C HIS A 69 -7.21 -11.12 2.81
N CYS A 70 -6.59 -11.65 1.74
CA CYS A 70 -5.21 -11.32 1.36
C CYS A 70 -5.10 -9.91 0.77
N SER A 71 -6.14 -9.38 0.11
CA SER A 71 -6.15 -7.99 -0.34
C SER A 71 -6.34 -7.02 0.82
N ASN A 72 -7.05 -7.46 1.88
CA ASN A 72 -7.19 -6.70 3.12
C ASN A 72 -5.83 -6.36 3.74
N LEU A 73 -4.97 -7.37 3.87
CA LEU A 73 -3.67 -7.20 4.52
C LEU A 73 -2.78 -6.20 3.78
N ALA A 74 -2.79 -6.22 2.45
CA ALA A 74 -1.99 -5.35 1.59
C ALA A 74 -2.36 -3.87 1.76
N ALA A 75 -3.64 -3.52 1.57
CA ALA A 75 -4.13 -2.14 1.71
C ALA A 75 -3.97 -1.62 3.15
N ASP A 76 -4.30 -2.44 4.16
CA ASP A 76 -4.12 -2.07 5.56
C ASP A 76 -2.63 -1.78 5.89
N GLY A 77 -1.72 -2.55 5.29
CA GLY A 77 -0.28 -2.35 5.46
C GLY A 77 0.23 -1.04 4.88
N LEU A 78 -0.27 -0.64 3.70
CA LEU A 78 0.03 0.65 3.09
C LEU A 78 -0.46 1.80 3.99
N HIS A 79 -1.72 1.75 4.43
CA HIS A 79 -2.31 2.78 5.28
C HIS A 79 -1.55 2.93 6.60
N LEU A 80 -1.14 1.81 7.19
CA LEU A 80 -0.35 1.83 8.42
C LEU A 80 1.05 2.44 8.19
N ALA A 81 1.69 2.17 7.06
CA ALA A 81 2.98 2.78 6.72
C ALA A 81 2.87 4.31 6.58
N ILE A 82 1.84 4.80 5.87
CA ILE A 82 1.56 6.23 5.71
C ILE A 82 1.26 6.88 7.06
N LYS A 83 0.42 6.24 7.89
CA LYS A 83 0.11 6.73 9.24
C LYS A 83 1.37 6.88 10.09
N LYS A 84 2.23 5.86 10.12
CA LYS A 84 3.51 5.89 10.86
C LYS A 84 4.44 6.99 10.37
N TYR A 85 4.48 7.25 9.05
CA TYR A 85 5.26 8.36 8.49
C TYR A 85 4.76 9.72 9.02
N ARG A 86 3.43 9.95 8.97
CA ARG A 86 2.80 11.18 9.47
C ARG A 86 3.03 11.38 10.97
N GLU A 87 2.86 10.33 11.78
CA GLU A 87 3.12 10.37 13.23
C GLU A 87 4.58 10.72 13.55
N LYS A 88 5.54 10.12 12.84
CA LYS A 88 6.97 10.40 13.03
C LYS A 88 7.34 11.85 12.68
N LYS A 89 6.62 12.47 11.75
CA LYS A 89 6.81 13.88 11.36
C LYS A 89 6.29 14.85 12.44
N LEU A 90 5.22 14.50 13.15
CA LEU A 90 4.64 15.31 14.23
C LEU A 90 5.48 15.30 15.52
N GLN A 91 6.37 14.31 15.68
CA GLN A 91 7.26 14.18 16.84
C GLN A 91 8.62 14.87 16.65
N LYS A 92 8.84 15.51 15.50
CA LYS A 92 10.03 16.30 15.19
C LYS A 92 9.72 17.79 15.28
#